data_AF-A0A0R3QZN5-F1
#
_entry.id   AF-A0A0R3QZN5-F1
#
_cell.length_a   1.000
_cell.length_b   1.000
_cell.length_c   1.000
_cell.angle_alpha   90.00
_cell.angle_beta   90.00
_cell.angle_gamma   90.00
#
_symmetry.space_group_name_H-M   'P 1'
#
loop_
_entity.id
_entity.type
_entity.pdbx_description
1 polymer ?
#
loop_
_entity_poly.entity_id
_entity_poly.type
_entity_poly.pdbx_seq_one_letter_code
_entity_poly.pdbx_strand_id
1 'polypeptide(L)'
;MLPTNAQIVLNGRRMYINEATILNEGIYQCRARNSAGESTKNFALNVLVPPTFRDKKYETNIQVTSGMALSLICYVDGHPLPNVQWLHNGQMLNENHTSMSDRNQKLVVQHNDYANHRCILNVIFHICRRKKYSKIYLFIILQKYYKI
;
A
#
# COMPACT_ATOMS: atom_id res chain seq x y z
N MET A 1 1.92 21.33 16.65
CA MET A 1 3.35 21.64 16.47
C MET A 1 3.76 21.17 15.08
N LEU A 2 4.69 21.87 14.41
CA LEU A 2 5.19 21.44 13.09
C LEU A 2 6.23 20.31 13.27
N PRO A 3 6.35 19.38 12.31
CA PRO A 3 7.34 18.31 12.40
C PRO A 3 8.76 18.85 12.22
N THR A 4 9.75 18.14 12.76
CA THR A 4 11.16 18.59 12.80
C THR A 4 11.80 18.73 11.42
N ASN A 5 11.32 17.99 10.43
CA ASN A 5 11.76 18.06 9.03
C ASN A 5 10.99 19.07 8.18
N ALA A 6 10.12 19.91 8.77
CA ALA A 6 9.43 20.98 8.07
C ALA A 6 10.24 22.29 8.03
N GLN A 7 10.27 22.94 6.87
CA GLN A 7 10.90 24.23 6.64
C GLN A 7 9.88 25.22 6.07
N ILE A 8 9.74 26.37 6.72
CA ILE A 8 8.93 27.48 6.22
C ILE A 8 9.82 28.42 5.41
N VAL A 9 9.40 28.74 4.18
CA VAL A 9 10.16 29.59 3.26
C VAL A 9 9.24 30.62 2.58
N LEU A 10 9.83 31.52 1.78
CA LEU A 10 9.13 32.61 1.10
C LEU A 10 8.30 33.46 2.06
N ASN A 11 8.90 33.89 3.18
CA ASN A 11 8.27 34.73 4.20
C ASN A 11 6.94 34.15 4.70
N GLY A 12 6.88 32.84 4.97
CA GLY A 12 5.67 32.18 5.48
C GLY A 12 4.70 31.69 4.41
N ARG A 13 4.98 31.89 3.12
CA ARG A 13 4.05 31.55 2.03
C ARG A 13 4.13 30.09 1.60
N ARG A 14 5.22 29.38 1.91
CA ARG A 14 5.39 27.96 1.58
C ARG A 14 6.00 27.19 2.75
N MET A 15 5.57 25.94 2.88
CA MET A 15 6.16 24.95 3.77
C MET A 15 6.66 23.78 2.93
N TYR A 16 7.88 23.35 3.18
CA TYR A 16 8.49 22.15 2.61
C TYR A 16 8.68 21.12 3.72
N ILE A 17 8.43 19.85 3.42
CA ILE A 17 8.74 18.73 4.31
C ILE A 17 9.72 17.85 3.54
N ASN A 18 10.96 17.79 4.03
CA ASN A 18 12.00 16.98 3.40
C ASN A 18 11.88 15.54 3.90
N GLU A 19 12.05 14.57 3.00
CA GLU A 19 11.99 13.14 3.34
C GLU A 19 10.74 12.79 4.15
N ALA A 20 9.56 13.08 3.57
CA ALA A 20 8.29 12.85 4.24
C ALA A 20 8.11 11.37 4.62
N THR A 21 7.76 11.13 5.88
CA THR A 21 7.45 9.80 6.43
C THR A 21 5.97 9.72 6.80
N ILE A 22 5.48 8.52 7.12
CA ILE A 22 4.09 8.31 7.55
C ILE A 22 3.73 9.18 8.77
N LEU A 23 4.71 9.50 9.63
CA LEU A 23 4.52 10.37 10.79
C LEU A 23 4.24 11.84 10.43
N ASN A 24 4.50 12.24 9.18
CA ASN A 24 4.18 13.57 8.69
C ASN A 24 2.74 13.67 8.16
N GLU A 25 2.02 12.57 8.00
CA GLU A 25 0.61 12.57 7.56
C GLU A 25 -0.27 13.35 8.54
N GLY A 26 -1.18 14.17 8.00
CA GLY A 26 -2.09 14.95 8.84
C GLY A 26 -2.60 16.24 8.19
N ILE A 27 -3.29 17.05 9.00
CA ILE A 27 -3.86 18.32 8.57
C ILE A 27 -2.92 19.46 8.98
N TYR A 28 -2.42 20.18 7.99
CA TYR A 28 -1.59 21.37 8.17
C TYR A 28 -2.44 22.62 7.96
N GLN A 29 -2.25 23.59 8.83
CA GLN A 29 -3.01 24.83 8.81
C GLN A 29 -2.09 26.02 8.51
N CYS A 30 -2.44 26.78 7.48
CA CYS A 30 -1.84 28.08 7.21
C CYS A 30 -2.74 29.17 7.78
N ARG A 31 -2.17 30.03 8.63
CA ARG A 31 -2.88 31.11 9.34
C ARG A 31 -2.21 32.43 8.99
N ALA A 32 -2.95 33.34 8.36
CA ALA A 32 -2.50 34.68 8.00
C ALA A 32 -3.21 35.71 8.87
N ARG A 33 -2.46 36.54 9.58
CA ARG A 33 -2.98 37.57 10.50
C ARG A 33 -2.48 38.94 10.07
N ASN A 34 -3.37 39.93 10.08
CA ASN A 34 -3.07 41.35 9.91
C ASN A 34 -3.89 42.20 10.90
N SER A 35 -3.84 43.52 10.79
CA SER A 35 -4.60 44.44 11.66
C SER A 35 -6.11 44.33 11.51
N ALA A 36 -6.60 43.85 10.36
CA ALA A 36 -8.03 43.69 10.08
C ALA A 36 -8.60 42.35 10.60
N GLY A 37 -7.74 41.41 11.00
CA GLY A 37 -8.15 40.13 11.54
C GLY A 37 -7.27 38.98 11.04
N GLU A 38 -7.89 37.82 10.85
CA GLU A 38 -7.19 36.58 10.61
C GLU A 38 -7.94 35.65 9.67
N SER A 39 -7.20 35.02 8.77
CA SER A 39 -7.71 34.04 7.82
C SER A 39 -6.91 32.76 7.90
N THR A 40 -7.60 31.63 7.75
CA THR A 40 -7.04 30.31 7.98
C THR A 40 -7.43 29.35 6.85
N LYS A 41 -6.47 28.52 6.42
CA LYS A 41 -6.70 27.48 5.41
C LYS A 41 -6.05 26.17 5.82
N ASN A 42 -6.81 25.08 5.74
CA ASN A 42 -6.35 23.73 6.04
C ASN A 42 -5.91 22.99 4.77
N PHE A 43 -4.89 22.14 4.90
CA PHE A 43 -4.33 21.29 3.87
C PHE A 43 -4.15 19.88 4.43
N ALA A 44 -4.76 18.88 3.80
CA ALA A 44 -4.52 17.48 4.13
C ALA A 44 -3.26 16.99 3.39
N LEU A 45 -2.27 16.53 4.14
CA LEU A 45 -1.10 15.83 3.61
C LEU A 45 -1.30 14.34 3.84
N ASN A 46 -1.43 13.58 2.75
CA ASN A 46 -1.44 12.11 2.78
C ASN A 46 -0.08 11.63 2.31
N VAL A 47 0.51 10.69 3.05
CA VAL A 47 1.77 10.06 2.65
C VAL A 47 1.45 8.68 2.08
N LEU A 48 2.09 8.32 0.97
CA LEU A 48 1.87 7.02 0.33
C LEU A 48 3.20 6.26 0.32
N VAL A 49 3.18 5.04 0.82
CA VAL A 49 4.31 4.11 0.72
C VAL A 49 3.95 3.01 -0.27
N PRO A 50 4.72 2.85 -1.36
CA PRO A 50 4.44 1.83 -2.37
C PRO A 50 4.35 0.43 -1.76
N PRO A 51 3.35 -0.37 -2.16
CA PRO A 51 3.21 -1.73 -1.68
C PRO A 51 4.35 -2.62 -2.20
N THR A 52 4.89 -3.45 -1.32
CA THR A 52 5.99 -4.37 -1.62
C THR A 52 5.77 -5.71 -0.92
N PHE A 53 6.25 -6.81 -1.53
CA PHE A 53 6.32 -8.09 -0.84
C PHE A 53 7.46 -8.06 0.16
N ARG A 54 7.17 -8.42 1.43
CA ARG A 54 8.18 -8.48 2.49
C ARG A 54 9.28 -9.48 2.17
N ASP A 55 8.88 -10.61 1.59
CA ASP A 55 9.81 -11.58 1.01
C ASP A 55 10.02 -11.27 -0.48
N LYS A 56 11.27 -11.00 -0.85
CA LYS A 56 11.68 -10.66 -2.23
C LYS A 56 11.69 -11.87 -3.17
N LYS A 57 11.34 -13.06 -2.70
CA LYS A 57 11.11 -14.21 -3.56
C LYS A 57 9.72 -14.11 -4.21
N TYR A 58 9.71 -13.93 -5.52
CA TYR A 58 8.48 -13.88 -6.33
C TYR A 58 7.96 -15.28 -6.68
N GLU A 59 8.75 -16.33 -6.42
CA GLU A 59 8.39 -17.73 -6.58
C GLU A 59 8.72 -18.49 -5.30
N THR A 60 7.81 -19.32 -4.83
CA THR A 60 8.01 -20.14 -3.64
C THR A 60 7.53 -21.57 -3.89
N ASN A 61 8.46 -22.53 -3.76
CA ASN A 61 8.15 -23.95 -3.77
C ASN A 61 7.86 -24.41 -2.35
N ILE A 62 6.73 -25.08 -2.14
CA ILE A 62 6.29 -25.50 -0.81
C ILE A 62 6.15 -27.01 -0.80
N GLN A 63 6.86 -27.68 0.10
CA GLN A 63 6.73 -29.11 0.31
C GLN A 63 5.74 -29.37 1.45
N VAL A 64 4.77 -30.26 1.21
CA VAL A 64 3.72 -30.61 2.17
C VAL A 64 3.79 -32.08 2.51
N THR A 65 3.70 -32.39 3.81
CA THR A 65 3.51 -33.76 4.30
C THR A 65 2.06 -34.19 4.11
N SER A 66 1.86 -35.41 3.60
CA SER A 66 0.53 -36.01 3.45
C SER A 66 -0.27 -35.96 4.77
N GLY A 67 -1.56 -35.60 4.69
CA GLY A 67 -2.51 -35.39 5.78
C GLY A 67 -2.64 -33.97 6.36
N MET A 68 -1.73 -33.02 6.07
CA MET A 68 -1.76 -31.68 6.71
C MET A 68 -2.31 -30.57 5.80
N ALA A 69 -3.07 -29.63 6.39
CA ALA A 69 -3.48 -28.41 5.72
C ALA A 69 -2.27 -27.47 5.53
N LEU A 70 -2.18 -26.82 4.38
CA LEU A 70 -1.10 -25.89 4.06
C LEU A 70 -1.61 -24.45 4.11
N SER A 71 -0.76 -23.52 4.52
CA SER A 71 -1.03 -22.09 4.37
C SER A 71 0.01 -21.39 3.51
N LEU A 72 -0.45 -20.71 2.46
CA LEU A 72 0.34 -19.80 1.65
C LEU A 72 0.32 -18.41 2.28
N ILE A 73 1.49 -17.77 2.38
CA ILE A 73 1.65 -16.49 3.08
C ILE A 73 2.21 -15.45 2.12
N CYS A 74 1.44 -14.38 1.92
CA CYS A 74 1.79 -13.24 1.08
C CYS A 74 1.89 -11.97 1.93
N TYR A 75 2.95 -11.85 2.73
CA TYR A 75 3.16 -10.66 3.54
C TYR A 75 3.52 -9.46 2.69
N VAL A 76 2.75 -8.38 2.87
CA VAL A 76 2.87 -7.16 2.11
C VAL A 76 2.94 -5.95 3.03
N ASP A 77 3.87 -5.07 2.69
CA ASP A 77 4.07 -3.80 3.38
C ASP A 77 3.67 -2.67 2.43
N GLY A 78 3.09 -1.60 2.97
CA GLY A 78 2.63 -0.44 2.21
C GLY A 78 1.78 0.48 3.09
N HIS A 79 1.63 1.74 2.68
CA HIS A 79 0.80 2.71 3.38
C HIS A 79 -0.06 3.50 2.37
N PRO A 80 -1.41 3.43 2.45
CA PRO A 80 -2.16 2.54 3.33
C PRO A 80 -1.89 1.06 3.03
N LEU A 81 -2.20 0.18 3.98
CA LEU A 81 -1.96 -1.26 3.80
C LEU A 81 -2.70 -1.77 2.55
N PRO A 82 -2.00 -2.39 1.59
CA PRO A 82 -2.61 -2.83 0.34
C PRO A 82 -3.54 -4.03 0.57
N ASN A 83 -4.57 -4.14 -0.27
CA ASN A 83 -5.43 -5.31 -0.31
C ASN A 83 -4.76 -6.43 -1.12
N VAL A 84 -4.72 -7.63 -0.54
CA VAL A 84 -4.20 -8.84 -1.18
C VAL A 84 -5.35 -9.61 -1.82
N GLN A 85 -5.18 -10.00 -3.07
CA GLN A 85 -6.10 -10.92 -3.73
C GLN A 85 -5.38 -12.21 -4.11
N TRP A 86 -6.11 -13.32 -4.08
CA TRP A 86 -5.60 -14.64 -4.42
C TRP A 86 -6.25 -15.17 -5.69
N LEU A 87 -5.42 -15.76 -6.55
CA LEU A 87 -5.84 -16.52 -7.71
C LEU A 87 -5.54 -18.00 -7.47
N HIS A 88 -6.50 -18.86 -7.81
CA HIS A 88 -6.36 -20.31 -7.91
C HIS A 88 -6.54 -20.69 -9.38
N ASN A 89 -5.53 -21.31 -9.99
CA ASN A 89 -5.51 -21.65 -11.42
C ASN A 89 -5.86 -20.45 -12.34
N GLY A 90 -5.49 -19.24 -11.92
CA GLY A 90 -5.76 -18.00 -12.66
C GLY A 90 -7.15 -17.40 -12.45
N GLN A 91 -8.03 -18.02 -11.66
CA GLN A 91 -9.32 -17.47 -11.29
C GLN A 91 -9.29 -16.86 -9.90
N MET A 92 -10.01 -15.74 -9.70
CA MET A 92 -10.15 -15.11 -8.39
C MET A 92 -10.80 -16.07 -7.41
N LEU A 93 -10.18 -16.22 -6.24
CA LEU A 93 -10.79 -16.93 -5.13
C LEU A 93 -11.83 -16.04 -4.47
N ASN A 94 -13.07 -16.52 -4.42
CA ASN A 94 -14.14 -15.86 -3.71
C ASN A 94 -14.11 -16.32 -2.24
N GLU A 95 -14.56 -15.48 -1.31
CA GLU A 95 -14.58 -15.75 0.14
C GLU A 95 -15.28 -17.07 0.53
N ASN A 96 -16.13 -17.61 -0.35
CA ASN A 96 -16.94 -18.80 -0.10
C ASN A 96 -16.20 -20.13 -0.32
N HIS A 97 -15.02 -20.15 -0.96
CA HIS A 97 -14.35 -21.40 -1.36
C HIS A 97 -12.99 -21.64 -0.66
N THR A 98 -12.52 -20.69 0.15
CA THR A 98 -11.18 -20.80 0.76
C THR A 98 -11.06 -19.98 2.03
N SER A 99 -10.40 -20.52 3.05
CA SER A 99 -10.21 -19.83 4.31
C SER A 99 -9.04 -18.84 4.20
N MET A 100 -9.36 -17.56 3.98
CA MET A 100 -8.41 -16.46 4.04
C MET A 100 -8.34 -15.91 5.47
N SER A 101 -7.12 -15.60 5.93
CA SER A 101 -6.87 -15.04 7.26
C SER A 101 -5.83 -13.92 7.17
N ASP A 102 -5.61 -13.23 8.28
CA ASP A 102 -4.62 -12.16 8.41
C ASP A 102 -4.78 -11.05 7.34
N ARG A 103 -5.98 -10.46 7.27
CA ARG A 103 -6.34 -9.43 6.27
C ARG A 103 -6.08 -9.88 4.82
N ASN A 104 -6.45 -11.12 4.51
CA ASN A 104 -6.25 -11.79 3.23
C ASN A 104 -4.78 -12.04 2.85
N GLN A 105 -3.82 -11.86 3.76
CA GLN A 105 -2.41 -12.16 3.50
C GLN A 105 -2.08 -13.65 3.65
N LYS A 106 -2.94 -14.43 4.31
CA LYS A 106 -2.78 -15.87 4.48
C LYS A 106 -3.91 -16.63 3.79
N LEU A 107 -3.57 -17.52 2.87
CA LEU A 107 -4.50 -18.43 2.21
C LEU A 107 -4.32 -19.84 2.76
N VAL A 108 -5.35 -20.43 3.36
CA VAL A 108 -5.33 -21.82 3.79
C VAL A 108 -5.86 -22.70 2.67
N VAL A 109 -5.02 -23.58 2.14
CA VAL A 109 -5.35 -24.51 1.07
C VAL A 109 -5.59 -25.91 1.64
N GLN A 110 -6.46 -26.67 0.97
CA GLN A 110 -6.84 -28.01 1.41
C GLN A 110 -5.72 -29.03 1.18
N HIS A 111 -5.79 -30.14 1.90
CA HIS A 111 -4.90 -31.26 1.72
C HIS A 111 -5.16 -31.90 0.33
N ASN A 112 -4.14 -31.95 -0.55
CA ASN A 112 -4.20 -32.31 -2.00
C ASN A 112 -4.55 -31.20 -3.00
N ASP A 113 -4.50 -29.92 -2.60
CA ASP A 113 -4.56 -28.84 -3.60
C ASP A 113 -3.18 -28.68 -4.30
N TYR A 114 -3.06 -29.25 -5.50
CA TYR A 114 -1.87 -29.12 -6.37
C TYR A 114 -2.01 -27.96 -7.38
N ALA A 115 -2.98 -27.06 -7.16
CA ALA A 115 -3.21 -25.95 -8.06
C ALA A 115 -2.09 -24.92 -8.02
N ASN A 116 -1.99 -24.14 -9.10
CA ASN A 116 -1.12 -22.98 -9.14
C ASN A 116 -1.79 -21.81 -8.43
N HIS A 117 -1.21 -21.35 -7.34
CA HIS A 117 -1.70 -20.20 -6.59
C HIS A 117 -0.87 -18.95 -6.88
N ARG A 118 -1.55 -17.82 -7.02
CA ARG A 118 -0.90 -16.50 -7.13
C ARG A 118 -1.50 -15.52 -6.16
N CYS A 119 -0.64 -14.77 -5.49
CA CYS A 119 -1.01 -13.58 -4.77
C CYS A 119 -0.81 -12.37 -5.69
N ILE A 120 -1.78 -11.46 -5.75
CA ILE A 120 -1.71 -10.25 -6.57
C ILE A 120 -1.91 -8.99 -5.72
N LEU A 121 -1.15 -7.94 -6.07
CA LEU A 121 -1.29 -6.59 -5.53
C LEU A 121 -1.54 -5.62 -6.67
N ASN A 122 -2.64 -4.87 -6.57
CA ASN A 122 -2.94 -3.79 -7.49
C ASN A 122 -2.36 -2.49 -6.95
N VAL A 123 -1.37 -1.94 -7.64
CA VAL A 123 -0.66 -0.74 -7.23
C VAL A 123 -1.01 0.43 -8.14
N ILE A 124 -1.54 1.51 -7.57
CA ILE A 124 -1.87 2.73 -8.30
C ILE A 124 -0.85 3.81 -7.91
N PHE A 125 0.08 4.14 -8.81
CA PHE A 125 1.03 5.22 -8.61
C PHE A 125 0.47 6.53 -9.15
N HIS A 126 0.46 7.57 -8.31
CA HIS A 126 0.16 8.93 -8.73
C HIS A 126 1.43 9.61 -9.25
N ILE A 127 1.57 9.71 -10.57
CA ILE A 127 2.64 10.45 -11.23
C ILE A 127 2.17 11.90 -11.42
N CYS A 128 2.79 12.83 -10.67
CA CYS A 128 2.54 14.25 -10.84
C CYS A 128 3.33 14.77 -12.06
N ARG A 129 2.67 15.11 -13.16
CA ARG A 129 3.34 15.79 -14.29
C ARG A 129 3.52 17.28 -13.97
N ARG A 130 4.56 17.90 -14.55
CA ARG A 130 4.86 19.34 -14.41
C ARG A 130 3.69 20.29 -14.77
N LYS A 131 2.65 19.80 -15.45
CA LYS A 131 1.42 20.60 -15.67
C LYS A 131 0.62 20.64 -14.37
N LYS A 132 0.36 21.86 -13.90
CA LYS A 132 -0.27 22.27 -12.62
C LYS A 132 -1.52 21.49 -12.19
N TYR A 133 -2.15 20.71 -13.08
CA TYR A 133 -3.37 19.94 -12.82
C TYR A 133 -3.41 18.55 -13.47
N SER A 134 -2.30 18.03 -14.03
CA SER A 134 -2.30 16.72 -14.70
C SER A 134 -1.76 15.65 -13.76
N LYS A 135 -2.67 14.85 -13.18
CA LYS A 135 -2.34 13.60 -12.49
C LYS A 135 -2.38 12.47 -13.51
N ILE A 136 -1.29 11.72 -13.62
CA ILE A 136 -1.26 10.46 -14.36
C ILE A 136 -1.22 9.34 -13.35
N TYR A 137 -1.99 8.30 -13.62
CA TYR A 137 -2.04 7.11 -12.81
C TYR A 137 -1.31 6.01 -13.56
N LEU A 138 -0.30 5.43 -12.94
CA LEU A 138 0.36 4.23 -13.45
C LEU A 138 -0.10 3.04 -12.63
N PHE A 139 -0.72 2.08 -13.31
CA PHE A 139 -1.17 0.83 -12.71
C PHE A 139 -0.07 -0.21 -12.88
N ILE A 140 0.46 -0.70 -11.76
CA ILE A 140 1.41 -1.81 -11.73
C ILE A 140 0.77 -2.94 -10.94
N ILE A 141 0.80 -4.15 -11.50
CA ILE A 141 0.33 -5.35 -10.82
C ILE A 141 1.56 -6.13 -10.38
N LEU A 142 1.72 -6.32 -9.08
CA LEU A 142 2.76 -7.20 -8.53
C LEU A 142 2.16 -8.57 -8.29
N GLN A 143 2.88 -9.64 -8.64
CA GLN A 143 2.42 -11.01 -8.47
C GLN A 143 3.50 -11.84 -7.78
N LYS A 144 3.07 -12.74 -6.89
CA LYS A 144 3.91 -13.77 -6.28
C LYS A 144 3.27 -15.14 -6.53
N TYR A 145 4.10 -16.07 -7.00
CA TYR A 145 3.70 -17.40 -7.46
C TYR A 145 4.06 -18.44 -6.41
N TYR A 146 3.14 -19.38 -6.17
CA TYR A 146 3.34 -20.51 -5.28
C TYR A 146 3.15 -21.80 -6.06
N LYS A 147 4.13 -22.69 -5.94
CA LYS A 147 4.08 -24.04 -6.48
C LYS A 147 4.16 -25.02 -5.31
N ILE A 148 3.15 -25.86 -5.20
CA ILE A 148 3.01 -26.91 -4.17
C ILE A 148 3.52 -28.22 -4.75
#